data_AF-A0A4P0XR21-F1
#
_entry.id   AF-A0A4P0XR21-F1
#
_cell.length_a   1.000
_cell.length_b   1.000
_cell.length_c   1.000
_cell.angle_alpha   90.00
_cell.angle_beta   90.00
_cell.angle_gamma   90.00
#
_symmetry.space_group_name_H-M   'P 1'
#
loop_
_entity.id
_entity.type
_entity.pdbx_description
1 polymer ?
#
loop_
_entity_poly.entity_id
_entity_poly.type
_entity_poly.pdbx_seq_one_letter_code
_entity_poly.pdbx_strand_id
1 'polypeptide(L)'
;MKRAFIMVLDSFGIGATEDADRFGDVGADTLGHIAEACAKGEADHGRKGPLNLPNLTRLGLVKAHEGSTGKIAAGMDGNAEVIGAYAWAHELSSGKDTPSGHWGNRRRAGAV
;
A
#
# COMPACT_ATOMS: atom_id res chain seq x y z
N MET A 1 -23.56 -12.18 2.02
CA MET A 1 -22.52 -12.27 3.06
C MET A 1 -23.09 -11.77 4.39
N LYS A 2 -22.76 -12.40 5.53
CA LYS A 2 -23.26 -11.97 6.86
C LYS A 2 -22.22 -11.18 7.69
N ARG A 3 -20.94 -11.21 7.32
CA ARG A 3 -19.83 -10.60 8.08
C ARG A 3 -18.80 -10.05 7.10
N ALA A 4 -18.15 -8.96 7.50
CA ALA A 4 -16.98 -8.40 6.85
C ALA A 4 -15.88 -8.22 7.91
N PHE A 5 -14.62 -8.46 7.52
CA PHE A 5 -13.44 -8.22 8.34
C PHE A 5 -12.61 -7.14 7.66
N ILE A 6 -12.27 -6.08 8.39
CA ILE A 6 -11.47 -4.97 7.90
C ILE A 6 -10.15 -5.02 8.65
N MET A 7 -9.04 -5.10 7.91
CA MET A 7 -7.68 -5.06 8.44
C MET A 7 -7.02 -3.77 7.96
N VAL A 8 -6.48 -3.00 8.88
CA VAL A 8 -5.75 -1.76 8.58
C VAL A 8 -4.28 -2.00 8.88
N LEU A 9 -3.43 -1.84 7.85
CA LEU A 9 -1.98 -1.82 8.00
C LEU A 9 -1.59 -0.36 8.21
N ASP A 10 -1.49 0.05 9.48
CA ASP A 10 -1.23 1.45 9.81
C ASP A 10 0.11 1.92 9.22
N SER A 11 0.13 3.15 8.70
CA SER A 11 1.27 3.78 8.00
C SER A 11 1.82 3.07 6.73
N PHE A 12 1.20 1.99 6.28
CA PHE A 12 1.69 1.19 5.15
C PHE A 12 1.19 1.75 3.80
N GLY A 13 1.83 2.82 3.34
CA GLY A 13 1.56 3.43 2.03
C GLY A 13 2.12 2.64 0.85
N ILE A 14 1.48 2.75 -0.32
CA ILE A 14 1.86 2.07 -1.57
C ILE A 14 2.20 3.06 -2.70
N GLY A 15 2.64 4.27 -2.35
CA GLY A 15 3.00 5.32 -3.30
C GLY A 15 2.45 6.69 -2.91
N ALA A 16 3.06 7.73 -3.46
CA ALA A 16 2.66 9.10 -3.28
C ALA A 16 1.40 9.38 -4.09
N THR A 17 0.55 10.24 -3.54
CA THR A 17 -0.69 10.68 -4.18
C THR A 17 -0.49 11.93 -5.02
N GLU A 18 -1.46 12.28 -5.87
CA GLU A 18 -1.38 13.44 -6.77
C GLU A 18 -1.17 14.77 -6.04
N ASP A 19 -1.63 14.87 -4.79
CA ASP A 19 -1.52 16.04 -3.93
C ASP A 19 -0.35 15.98 -2.94
N ALA A 20 0.61 15.07 -3.15
CA ALA A 20 1.75 14.90 -2.26
C ALA A 20 2.60 16.17 -2.10
N ASP A 21 2.62 17.04 -3.11
CA ASP A 21 3.27 18.36 -3.07
C ASP A 21 2.73 19.25 -1.95
N ARG A 22 1.42 19.22 -1.71
CA ARG A 22 0.75 20.04 -0.69
C ARG A 22 1.13 19.65 0.74
N PHE A 23 1.62 18.42 0.91
CA PHE A 23 1.98 17.86 2.21
C PHE A 23 3.49 17.62 2.37
N GLY A 24 4.30 17.90 1.34
CA GLY A 24 5.75 17.66 1.37
C GLY A 24 6.15 16.19 1.22
N ASP A 25 5.25 15.34 0.73
CA ASP A 25 5.44 13.88 0.61
C ASP A 25 5.76 13.44 -0.83
N VAL A 26 6.26 14.35 -1.66
CA VAL A 26 6.62 14.03 -3.05
C VAL A 26 7.65 12.91 -3.06
N GLY A 27 7.31 11.81 -3.75
CA GLY A 27 8.17 10.63 -3.84
C GLY A 27 8.06 9.65 -2.66
N ALA A 28 7.12 9.84 -1.73
CA ALA A 28 6.83 8.84 -0.72
C ALA A 28 6.37 7.52 -1.36
N ASP A 29 7.01 6.40 -1.01
CA ASP A 29 6.59 5.05 -1.42
C ASP A 29 7.05 4.05 -0.36
N THR A 30 6.26 3.87 0.71
CA THR A 30 6.66 3.04 1.85
C THR A 30 6.92 1.60 1.42
N LEU A 31 6.00 0.97 0.68
CA LEU A 31 6.19 -0.38 0.17
C LEU A 31 7.40 -0.47 -0.76
N GLY A 32 7.54 0.46 -1.71
CA GLY A 32 8.66 0.48 -2.66
C GLY A 32 10.02 0.61 -1.96
N HIS A 33 10.16 1.56 -1.04
CA HIS A 33 11.41 1.78 -0.30
C HIS A 33 11.76 0.61 0.62
N ILE A 34 10.78 0.01 1.31
CA ILE A 34 11.03 -1.20 2.12
C ILE A 34 11.48 -2.34 1.22
N ALA A 35 10.78 -2.59 0.11
CA ALA A 35 11.13 -3.65 -0.83
C ALA A 35 12.55 -3.46 -1.40
N GLU A 36 12.92 -2.22 -1.73
CA GLU A 36 14.26 -1.87 -2.20
C GLU A 36 15.34 -2.13 -1.13
N ALA A 37 15.15 -1.64 0.10
CA ALA A 37 16.08 -1.88 1.20
C ALA A 37 16.25 -3.38 1.50
N CYS A 38 15.16 -4.14 1.46
CA CYS A 38 15.20 -5.60 1.57
C CYS A 38 15.99 -6.25 0.43
N ALA A 39 15.75 -5.84 -0.82
CA ALA A 39 16.46 -6.39 -1.99
C ALA A 39 17.97 -6.10 -1.96
N LYS A 40 18.38 -4.96 -1.39
CA LYS A 40 19.78 -4.58 -1.16
C LYS A 40 20.44 -5.28 0.04
N GLY A 41 19.66 -6.02 0.84
CA GLY A 41 20.14 -6.66 2.07
C GLY A 41 20.33 -5.70 3.25
N GLU A 42 19.92 -4.43 3.12
CA GLU A 42 20.03 -3.41 4.18
C GLU A 42 19.10 -3.72 5.37
N ALA A 43 18.07 -4.54 5.13
CA ALA A 43 17.11 -4.99 6.13
C ALA A 43 17.31 -6.46 6.54
N ASP A 44 18.53 -7.01 6.42
CA ASP A 44 18.85 -8.40 6.78
C ASP A 44 19.11 -8.55 8.30
N HIS A 45 18.08 -8.24 9.10
CA HIS A 45 18.08 -8.37 10.56
C HIS A 45 16.97 -9.33 11.00
N GLY A 46 17.33 -10.59 11.31
CA GLY A 46 16.34 -11.64 11.62
C GLY A 46 15.52 -12.13 10.41
N ARG A 47 15.81 -11.60 9.23
CA ARG A 47 15.33 -12.00 7.90
C ARG A 47 16.47 -11.89 6.91
N LYS A 48 16.30 -12.43 5.69
CA LYS A 48 17.29 -12.29 4.61
C LYS A 48 16.62 -12.17 3.24
N GLY A 49 17.21 -11.36 2.37
CA GLY A 49 16.85 -11.29 0.95
C GLY A 49 15.66 -10.36 0.67
N PRO A 50 14.97 -10.51 -0.48
CA PRO A 50 13.85 -9.66 -0.86
C PRO A 50 12.66 -9.72 0.11
N LEU A 51 11.82 -8.69 0.09
CA LEU A 51 10.57 -8.68 0.86
C LEU A 51 9.62 -9.77 0.31
N ASN A 52 9.22 -10.72 1.14
CA ASN A 52 8.41 -11.87 0.71
C ASN A 52 6.98 -11.79 1.30
N LEU A 53 6.01 -11.41 0.48
CA LEU A 53 4.60 -11.25 0.88
C LEU A 53 3.63 -12.05 -0.03
N PRO A 54 3.80 -13.39 -0.16
CA PRO A 54 3.15 -14.17 -1.21
C PRO A 54 1.62 -14.13 -1.12
N ASN A 55 1.08 -14.08 0.11
CA ASN A 55 -0.36 -14.01 0.33
C ASN A 55 -0.94 -12.64 -0.06
N LEU A 56 -0.28 -11.54 0.32
CA LEU A 56 -0.74 -10.20 -0.04
C LEU A 56 -0.56 -9.92 -1.53
N THR A 57 0.50 -10.47 -2.14
CA THR A 57 0.69 -10.46 -3.59
C THR A 57 -0.46 -11.13 -4.32
N ARG A 58 -0.88 -12.35 -3.90
CA ARG A 58 -2.06 -13.03 -4.45
C ARG A 58 -3.37 -12.29 -4.19
N LEU A 59 -3.46 -11.52 -3.11
CA LEU A 59 -4.60 -10.64 -2.84
C LEU A 59 -4.58 -9.33 -3.65
N GLY A 60 -3.53 -9.07 -4.44
CA GLY A 60 -3.44 -7.96 -5.37
C GLY A 60 -2.63 -6.76 -4.88
N LEU A 61 -1.88 -6.87 -3.77
CA LEU A 61 -1.07 -5.76 -3.23
C LEU A 61 -0.08 -5.19 -4.26
N VAL A 62 0.64 -6.05 -4.98
CA VAL A 62 1.64 -5.63 -5.97
C VAL A 62 0.97 -4.91 -7.14
N LYS A 63 -0.24 -5.35 -7.55
CA LYS A 63 -1.02 -4.67 -8.61
C LYS A 63 -1.57 -3.32 -8.17
N ALA A 64 -1.98 -3.18 -6.90
CA ALA A 64 -2.37 -1.88 -6.36
C ALA A 64 -1.19 -0.90 -6.32
N HIS A 65 -0.01 -1.35 -5.89
CA HIS A 65 1.22 -0.57 -5.91
C HIS A 65 1.64 -0.18 -7.33
N GLU A 66 1.58 -1.13 -8.28
CA GLU A 66 1.84 -0.89 -9.71
C GLU A 66 0.87 0.15 -10.28
N GLY A 67 -0.42 0.08 -9.95
CA GLY A 67 -1.40 1.08 -10.34
C GLY A 67 -1.15 2.47 -9.72
N SER A 68 -0.70 2.51 -8.47
CA SER A 68 -0.44 3.78 -7.75
C SER A 68 0.86 4.46 -8.19
N THR A 69 1.89 3.71 -8.57
CA THR A 69 3.24 4.24 -8.81
C THR A 69 3.74 4.08 -10.24
N GLY A 70 3.09 3.24 -11.04
CA GLY A 70 3.54 2.82 -12.36
C GLY A 70 4.74 1.86 -12.35
N LYS A 71 5.10 1.29 -11.18
CA LYS A 71 6.29 0.44 -11.01
C LYS A 71 5.96 -0.80 -10.18
N ILE A 72 6.73 -1.87 -10.37
CA ILE A 72 6.68 -3.05 -9.49
C ILE A 72 7.77 -2.89 -8.43
N ALA A 73 7.38 -2.99 -7.16
CA ALA A 73 8.32 -2.95 -6.03
C ALA A 73 9.42 -4.02 -6.14
N ALA A 74 10.64 -3.69 -5.71
CA ALA A 74 11.82 -4.53 -5.93
C ALA A 74 11.67 -5.94 -5.32
N GLY A 75 11.95 -6.97 -6.13
CA GLY A 75 11.89 -8.37 -5.70
C GLY A 75 10.48 -8.94 -5.49
N MET A 76 9.43 -8.16 -5.78
CA MET A 76 8.05 -8.64 -5.79
C MET A 76 7.65 -9.25 -7.13
N ASP A 77 6.69 -10.17 -7.10
CA ASP A 77 6.12 -10.78 -8.30
C ASP A 77 4.91 -9.99 -8.81
N GLY A 78 5.09 -9.25 -9.90
CA GLY A 78 4.01 -8.54 -10.59
C GLY A 78 3.15 -9.41 -11.51
N ASN A 79 3.49 -10.69 -11.69
CA ASN A 79 2.75 -11.62 -12.55
C ASN A 79 1.98 -12.68 -11.76
N ALA A 80 1.97 -12.58 -10.44
CA ALA A 80 1.24 -13.51 -9.58
C ALA A 80 -0.25 -13.55 -9.93
N GLU A 81 -0.83 -14.74 -9.86
CA GLU A 81 -2.27 -14.94 -9.98
C GLU A 81 -2.99 -14.18 -8.85
N VAL A 82 -3.83 -13.22 -9.23
CA VAL A 82 -4.64 -12.45 -8.30
C VAL A 82 -5.97 -13.18 -8.04
N ILE A 83 -6.25 -13.46 -6.77
CA ILE A 83 -7.45 -14.18 -6.32
C ILE A 83 -8.45 -13.31 -5.56
N GLY A 84 -8.22 -11.99 -5.53
CA GLY A 84 -9.06 -11.01 -4.85
C GLY A 84 -9.29 -9.75 -5.69
N ALA A 85 -10.15 -8.86 -5.20
CA ALA A 85 -10.26 -7.51 -5.74
C ALA A 85 -9.20 -6.60 -5.09
N TYR A 86 -8.63 -5.68 -5.86
CA TYR A 86 -7.64 -4.73 -5.39
C TYR A 86 -7.90 -3.34 -5.97
N ALA A 87 -7.45 -2.33 -5.25
CA ALA A 87 -7.47 -0.92 -5.65
C ALA A 87 -6.40 -0.16 -4.87
N TRP A 88 -6.09 1.06 -5.32
CA TRP A 88 -5.36 2.06 -4.55
C TRP A 88 -6.29 3.25 -4.33
N ALA A 89 -6.14 3.92 -3.20
CA ALA A 89 -7.04 5.00 -2.79
C ALA A 89 -6.26 6.30 -2.60
N HIS A 90 -6.88 7.41 -3.00
CA HIS A 90 -6.42 8.75 -2.72
C HIS A 90 -7.20 9.30 -1.53
N GLU A 91 -6.50 9.80 -0.51
CA GLU A 91 -7.15 10.43 0.64
C GLU A 91 -7.68 11.82 0.25
N LEU A 92 -9.00 12.01 0.36
CA LEU A 92 -9.66 13.30 0.08
C LEU A 92 -9.63 14.27 1.27
N SER A 93 -9.21 13.79 2.44
CA SER A 93 -9.23 14.55 3.69
C SER A 93 -8.06 15.55 3.71
N SER A 94 -8.25 16.70 4.35
CA SER A 94 -7.25 17.79 4.35
C SER A 94 -6.11 17.59 5.34
N GLY A 95 -6.05 16.47 6.06
CA GLY A 95 -5.00 16.20 7.06
C GLY A 95 -4.66 14.72 7.12
N LYS A 96 -3.37 14.40 7.29
CA LYS A 96 -2.82 13.03 7.26
C LYS A 96 -2.65 12.38 8.64
N ASP A 97 -3.36 12.90 9.65
CA ASP A 97 -3.27 12.40 11.03
C ASP A 97 -4.08 11.10 11.22
N THR A 98 -3.64 10.21 12.12
CA THR A 98 -4.28 8.91 12.42
C THR A 98 -5.80 8.99 12.63
N PRO A 99 -6.38 10.02 13.27
CA PRO A 99 -7.83 10.17 13.33
C PRO A 99 -8.45 10.45 11.95
N SER A 100 -7.87 11.35 11.15
CA SER A 100 -8.40 11.71 9.82
C SER A 100 -8.48 10.50 8.88
N GLY A 101 -7.45 9.64 8.87
CA GLY A 101 -7.46 8.39 8.12
C GLY A 101 -8.50 7.37 8.60
N HIS A 102 -8.73 7.26 9.91
CA HIS A 102 -9.77 6.39 10.46
C HIS A 102 -11.21 6.90 10.24
N TRP A 103 -11.40 8.22 10.19
CA TRP A 103 -12.73 8.86 10.06
C TRP A 103 -13.16 9.06 8.60
N GLY A 104 -12.21 9.15 7.65
CA GLY A 104 -12.52 9.18 6.20
C GLY A 104 -13.39 8.00 5.76
N ASN A 105 -13.26 6.85 6.43
CA ASN A 105 -14.07 5.65 6.20
C ASN A 105 -15.52 5.71 6.74
N ARG A 106 -15.95 6.79 7.40
CA ARG A 106 -17.28 6.86 8.05
C ARG A 106 -18.23 7.97 7.58
N ARG A 107 -17.85 8.81 6.61
CA ARG A 107 -18.75 9.86 6.09
C ARG A 107 -19.04 9.71 4.60
N ARG A 108 -19.72 8.62 4.23
CA ARG A 108 -20.81 8.57 3.24
C ARG A 108 -21.22 7.12 3.05
N ALA A 109 -22.39 6.76 3.59
CA ALA A 109 -23.15 5.63 3.09
C ALA A 109 -23.53 5.96 1.64
N GLY A 110 -22.84 5.32 0.70
CA GLY A 110 -22.99 5.56 -0.73
C GLY A 110 -21.86 4.86 -1.47
N ALA A 111 -21.95 3.53 -1.54
CA ALA A 111 -21.16 2.63 -2.36
C ALA A 111 -19.63 2.84 -2.37
N VAL A 112 -18.93 1.97 -1.65
CA VAL A 112 -17.60 1.45 -2.01
C VAL A 112 -17.63 -0.05 -1.73
#